data_AF-A0A1S3MYR8-F1
#
_entry.id   AF-A0A1S3MYR8-F1
#
_cell.length_a   1.000
_cell.length_b   1.000
_cell.length_c   1.000
_cell.angle_alpha   90.00
_cell.angle_beta   90.00
_cell.angle_gamma   90.00
#
_symmetry.space_group_name_H-M   'P 1'
#
loop_
_entity.id
_entity.type
_entity.pdbx_description
1 polymer ?
#
loop_
_entity_poly.entity_id
_entity_poly.type
_entity_poly.pdbx_seq_one_letter_code
_entity_poly.pdbx_strand_id
1 'polypeptide(L)'
;WDLRSILSYETLHSNGRLTETAVGIYGYTARPQTTPALPSRRKRQIFGHDGRFSIVGQDFLLNYPFSAAVKLSTGCSGTLVGDRHVLTAAHCVHDGKNYVKGAQKLRVGFLKPKQRDSPNPASATNASNAHPSPPDKMKFQWIRAKRTHVPKGWIKGNGNDIGMDYDYALLELKKAHKRRHMKLGVSPPAKQLPGRRVQFSGYDNDRPGQLVYRFCRAGEETPDLLYQHCDAQPGASGSGIYARMWDRRRRRWERKVIGVFSGHQWVDRDGALQEFNVAVRVTPLKYAQICYWIKGNYVDCREG
;
A
#
# COMPACT_ATOMS: atom_id res chain seq x y z
N TRP A 1 -20.48 -12.70 12.90
CA TRP A 1 -19.94 -12.18 11.64
C TRP A 1 -19.92 -13.31 10.62
N ASP A 2 -20.59 -13.16 9.48
CA ASP A 2 -20.65 -14.17 8.40
C ASP A 2 -19.38 -14.09 7.54
N LEU A 3 -18.59 -15.15 7.44
CA LEU A 3 -17.35 -15.19 6.64
C LEU A 3 -17.61 -14.85 5.16
N ARG A 4 -18.82 -15.12 4.66
CA ARG A 4 -19.23 -14.71 3.31
C ARG A 4 -19.18 -13.20 3.15
N SER A 5 -19.63 -12.45 4.15
CA SER A 5 -19.55 -10.98 4.17
C SER A 5 -18.11 -10.46 4.20
N ILE A 6 -17.21 -11.18 4.88
CA ILE A 6 -15.78 -10.82 5.01
C ILE A 6 -15.05 -10.98 3.68
N LEU A 7 -15.31 -12.07 2.95
CA LEU A 7 -14.63 -12.36 1.68
C LEU A 7 -15.32 -11.74 0.46
N SER A 8 -16.56 -11.27 0.60
CA SER A 8 -17.24 -10.51 -0.46
C SER A 8 -16.51 -9.20 -0.74
N TYR A 9 -16.65 -8.69 -1.96
CA TYR A 9 -15.97 -7.46 -2.36
C TYR A 9 -16.68 -6.79 -3.51
N GLU A 10 -16.41 -5.50 -3.65
CA GLU A 10 -16.89 -4.70 -4.75
C GLU A 10 -15.76 -4.44 -5.75
N THR A 11 -16.12 -4.36 -7.03
CA THR A 11 -15.20 -4.04 -8.11
C THR A 11 -15.68 -2.83 -8.88
N LEU A 12 -14.91 -1.76 -8.85
CA LEU A 12 -15.07 -0.61 -9.73
C LEU A 12 -14.29 -0.82 -11.02
N HIS A 13 -15.00 -0.85 -12.14
CA HIS A 13 -14.40 -0.97 -13.48
C HIS A 13 -14.09 0.41 -14.07
N SER A 14 -13.09 0.49 -14.96
CA SER A 14 -12.68 1.77 -15.55
C SER A 14 -13.73 2.45 -16.44
N ASN A 15 -14.81 1.75 -16.80
CA ASN A 15 -15.99 2.28 -17.51
C ASN A 15 -17.06 2.83 -16.53
N GLY A 16 -16.84 2.78 -15.22
CA GLY A 16 -17.80 3.21 -14.20
C GLY A 16 -18.75 2.14 -13.71
N ARG A 17 -18.76 0.95 -14.31
CA ARG A 17 -19.59 -0.15 -13.82
C ARG A 17 -19.09 -0.59 -12.43
N LEU A 18 -20.03 -0.70 -11.49
CA LEU A 18 -19.82 -1.32 -10.17
C LEU A 18 -20.38 -2.74 -10.20
N THR A 19 -19.61 -3.70 -9.71
CA THR A 19 -20.06 -5.09 -9.57
C THR A 19 -19.72 -5.60 -8.18
N GLU A 20 -20.71 -6.12 -7.47
CA GLU A 20 -20.54 -6.82 -6.20
C GLU A 20 -20.31 -8.31 -6.45
N THR A 21 -19.36 -8.92 -5.75
CA THR A 21 -19.12 -10.37 -5.78
C THR A 21 -19.34 -10.93 -4.39
N ALA A 22 -20.41 -11.71 -4.23
CA ALA A 22 -20.69 -12.47 -3.02
C ALA A 22 -19.93 -13.79 -3.04
N VAL A 23 -19.20 -14.11 -1.96
CA VAL A 23 -18.43 -15.35 -1.84
C VAL A 23 -19.21 -16.36 -1.00
N GLY A 24 -19.59 -17.49 -1.59
CA GLY A 24 -20.15 -18.64 -0.86
C GLY A 24 -19.04 -19.48 -0.22
N ILE A 25 -19.21 -19.88 1.04
CA ILE A 25 -18.22 -20.68 1.79
C ILE A 25 -18.93 -21.85 2.49
N TYR A 26 -18.30 -23.03 2.44
CA TYR A 26 -18.65 -24.22 3.21
C TYR A 26 -17.59 -24.42 4.31
N GLY A 27 -18.02 -24.50 5.58
CA GLY A 27 -17.24 -25.13 6.66
C GLY A 27 -16.19 -24.30 7.44
N TYR A 28 -16.44 -23.02 7.78
CA TYR A 28 -15.53 -22.27 8.68
C TYR A 28 -16.26 -21.46 9.75
N THR A 29 -15.86 -21.63 11.01
CA THR A 29 -16.33 -20.85 12.17
C THR A 29 -15.24 -19.88 12.63
N ALA A 30 -15.46 -18.58 12.43
CA ALA A 30 -14.59 -17.51 12.92
C ALA A 30 -15.01 -17.07 14.32
N ARG A 31 -14.05 -16.91 15.25
CA ARG A 31 -14.31 -16.32 16.58
C ARG A 31 -14.30 -14.78 16.50
N PRO A 32 -15.24 -14.06 17.14
CA PRO A 32 -15.29 -12.60 17.10
C PRO A 32 -14.29 -11.98 18.09
N GLN A 33 -13.55 -10.96 17.65
CA GLN A 33 -12.95 -9.95 18.53
C GLN A 33 -13.21 -8.58 17.91
N THR A 34 -14.03 -7.76 18.57
CA THR A 34 -14.28 -6.35 18.23
C THR A 34 -13.40 -5.49 19.12
N THR A 35 -12.52 -4.69 18.53
CA THR A 35 -11.84 -3.59 19.24
C THR A 35 -12.55 -2.27 18.89
N PRO A 36 -12.90 -1.42 19.87
CA PRO A 36 -13.49 -0.12 19.58
C PRO A 36 -12.42 0.79 18.94
N ALA A 37 -12.74 1.42 17.80
CA ALA A 37 -11.88 2.42 17.19
C ALA A 37 -12.32 3.83 17.63
N LEU A 38 -11.41 4.58 18.24
CA LEU A 38 -11.64 5.99 18.58
C LEU A 38 -11.52 6.90 17.33
N PRO A 39 -12.22 8.06 17.31
CA PRO A 39 -12.22 8.96 16.15
C PRO A 39 -10.82 9.50 15.82
N SER A 40 -10.42 9.32 14.55
CA SER A 40 -9.13 9.75 14.00
C SER A 40 -9.14 11.25 13.68
N ARG A 41 -8.41 12.05 14.49
CA ARG A 41 -8.04 13.43 14.10
C ARG A 41 -6.69 13.41 13.39
N ARG A 42 -6.66 13.95 12.16
CA ARG A 42 -5.47 14.14 11.31
C ARG A 42 -4.43 15.06 11.98
N LYS A 43 -3.56 14.52 12.84
CA LYS A 43 -2.32 15.18 13.28
C LYS A 43 -1.12 14.23 13.11
N ARG A 44 0.07 14.81 13.29
CA ARG A 44 1.41 14.36 12.86
C ARG A 44 1.67 12.86 13.11
N GLN A 45 2.15 12.14 12.09
CA GLN A 45 2.47 10.69 12.16
C GLN A 45 3.98 10.42 12.36
N ILE A 46 4.70 11.38 12.96
CA ILE A 46 6.13 11.32 13.23
C ILE A 46 6.33 11.23 14.74
N PHE A 47 7.02 10.20 15.20
CA PHE A 47 7.32 9.93 16.59
C PHE A 47 8.75 10.40 16.92
N GLY A 48 8.88 11.48 17.69
CA GLY A 48 10.19 12.01 18.06
C GLY A 48 10.97 12.59 16.86
N HIS A 49 12.20 12.13 16.64
CA HIS A 49 13.04 12.55 15.53
C HIS A 49 12.65 11.85 14.22
N ASP A 50 12.58 12.60 13.12
CA ASP A 50 12.18 12.07 11.80
C ASP A 50 13.19 11.03 11.26
N GLY A 51 12.85 9.75 11.38
CA GLY A 51 13.62 8.60 10.91
C GLY A 51 13.40 8.25 9.43
N ARG A 52 12.78 9.13 8.64
CA ARG A 52 12.50 8.91 7.22
C ARG A 52 13.67 9.31 6.33
N PHE A 53 14.10 8.39 5.46
CA PHE A 53 15.19 8.60 4.51
C PHE A 53 14.64 8.84 3.11
N SER A 54 14.96 9.98 2.50
CA SER A 54 14.69 10.16 1.07
C SER A 54 15.71 9.33 0.28
N ILE A 55 15.21 8.43 -0.57
CA ILE A 55 16.08 7.68 -1.48
C ILE A 55 16.49 8.62 -2.61
N VAL A 56 17.80 8.88 -2.71
CA VAL A 56 18.40 9.74 -3.73
C VAL A 56 19.23 8.85 -4.68
N GLY A 57 19.32 9.25 -5.95
CA GLY A 57 20.07 8.53 -6.97
C GLY A 57 19.21 7.57 -7.78
N GLN A 58 19.38 7.61 -9.11
CA GLN A 58 18.56 6.83 -10.04
C GLN A 58 18.75 5.32 -9.86
N ASP A 59 19.98 4.89 -9.59
CA ASP A 59 20.31 3.48 -9.39
C ASP A 59 19.53 2.86 -8.24
N PHE A 60 19.37 3.56 -7.12
CA PHE A 60 18.57 3.04 -6.01
C PHE A 60 17.07 3.09 -6.31
N LEU A 61 16.58 4.20 -6.86
CA LEU A 61 15.15 4.42 -7.13
C LEU A 61 14.55 3.43 -8.14
N LEU A 62 15.35 3.00 -9.11
CA LEU A 62 14.91 2.10 -10.19
C LEU A 62 15.13 0.62 -9.85
N ASN A 63 15.88 0.32 -8.79
CA ASN A 63 16.16 -1.04 -8.36
C ASN A 63 15.15 -1.55 -7.33
N TYR A 64 14.97 -2.87 -7.31
CA TYR A 64 14.18 -3.56 -6.30
C TYR A 64 14.90 -3.49 -4.94
N PRO A 65 14.22 -3.16 -3.82
CA PRO A 65 12.77 -3.13 -3.63
C PRO A 65 12.08 -1.79 -3.92
N PHE A 66 12.84 -0.71 -4.10
CA PHE A 66 12.31 0.66 -4.18
C PHE A 66 11.45 0.90 -5.42
N SER A 67 11.81 0.30 -6.55
CA SER A 67 11.05 0.45 -7.79
C SER A 67 9.66 -0.20 -7.81
N ALA A 68 9.36 -1.00 -6.77
CA ALA A 68 8.03 -1.56 -6.52
C ALA A 68 7.07 -0.59 -5.82
N ALA A 69 7.55 0.53 -5.27
CA ALA A 69 6.70 1.56 -4.69
C ALA A 69 6.13 2.47 -5.79
N VAL A 70 4.83 2.75 -5.72
CA VAL A 70 4.10 3.55 -6.72
C VAL A 70 3.29 4.67 -6.07
N LYS A 71 3.04 5.74 -6.82
CA LYS A 71 2.17 6.85 -6.42
C LYS A 71 0.78 6.68 -7.02
N LEU A 72 -0.28 6.90 -6.26
CA LEU A 72 -1.64 6.95 -6.80
C LEU A 72 -2.00 8.40 -7.15
N SER A 73 -2.78 8.59 -8.22
CA SER A 73 -3.25 9.93 -8.61
C SER A 73 -4.20 10.58 -7.60
N THR A 74 -4.70 9.81 -6.63
CA THR A 74 -5.48 10.32 -5.49
C THR A 74 -4.60 10.90 -4.38
N GLY A 75 -3.27 10.82 -4.51
CA GLY A 75 -2.32 11.32 -3.51
C GLY A 75 -1.79 10.23 -2.57
N CYS A 76 -2.30 9.00 -2.63
CA CYS A 76 -1.77 7.87 -1.86
C CYS A 76 -0.53 7.21 -2.49
N SER A 77 -0.03 6.18 -1.82
CA SER A 77 1.01 5.27 -2.28
C SER A 77 0.46 3.84 -2.46
N GLY A 78 1.27 2.97 -3.07
CA GLY A 78 0.96 1.56 -3.26
C GLY A 78 2.22 0.75 -3.51
N THR A 79 2.07 -0.58 -3.53
CA THR A 79 3.16 -1.52 -3.80
C THR A 79 2.78 -2.52 -4.89
N LEU A 80 3.69 -2.74 -5.84
CA LEU A 80 3.54 -3.77 -6.86
C LEU A 80 3.60 -5.16 -6.23
N VAL A 81 2.54 -5.96 -6.43
CA VAL A 81 2.40 -7.34 -5.92
C VAL A 81 2.17 -8.37 -7.03
N GLY A 82 2.12 -7.93 -8.29
CA GLY A 82 2.05 -8.76 -9.50
C GLY A 82 2.20 -7.89 -10.74
N ASP A 83 2.38 -8.48 -11.93
CA ASP A 83 2.72 -7.77 -13.18
C ASP A 83 1.76 -6.64 -13.59
N ARG A 84 0.52 -6.71 -13.11
CA ARG A 84 -0.53 -5.71 -13.31
C ARG A 84 -1.20 -5.32 -12.00
N HIS A 85 -0.66 -5.69 -10.84
CA HIS A 85 -1.40 -5.61 -9.58
C HIS A 85 -0.67 -4.73 -8.57
N VAL A 86 -1.41 -3.77 -8.01
CA VAL A 86 -0.94 -2.82 -6.99
C VAL A 86 -1.79 -3.01 -5.74
N LEU A 87 -1.15 -3.31 -4.61
CA LEU A 87 -1.78 -3.29 -3.30
C LEU A 87 -1.72 -1.86 -2.73
N THR A 88 -2.83 -1.40 -2.16
CA THR A 88 -2.97 -0.07 -1.56
C THR A 88 -4.02 -0.09 -0.43
N ALA A 89 -4.28 1.04 0.22
CA ALA A 89 -5.30 1.17 1.25
C ALA A 89 -6.68 1.41 0.61
N ALA A 90 -7.75 0.95 1.24
CA ALA A 90 -9.10 1.12 0.73
C ALA A 90 -9.55 2.58 0.77
N HIS A 91 -9.19 3.32 1.83
CA HIS A 91 -9.52 4.75 1.96
C HIS A 91 -8.91 5.63 0.85
N CYS A 92 -7.87 5.15 0.17
CA CYS A 92 -7.26 5.83 -0.96
C CYS A 92 -8.15 5.85 -2.21
N VAL A 93 -9.19 5.00 -2.24
CA VAL A 93 -10.11 4.83 -3.37
C VAL A 93 -11.58 4.89 -2.97
N HIS A 94 -11.93 4.65 -1.71
CA HIS A 94 -13.30 4.55 -1.23
C HIS A 94 -13.43 5.09 0.20
N ASP A 95 -14.38 5.96 0.52
CA ASP A 95 -14.52 6.61 1.84
C ASP A 95 -15.35 5.78 2.86
N GLY A 96 -15.78 4.59 2.47
CA GLY A 96 -16.64 3.71 3.25
C GLY A 96 -18.10 3.73 2.78
N LYS A 97 -18.51 4.80 2.08
CA LYS A 97 -19.82 4.93 1.44
C LYS A 97 -19.76 5.05 -0.07
N ASN A 98 -18.80 5.83 -0.58
CA ASN A 98 -18.63 6.13 -2.00
C ASN A 98 -17.16 6.01 -2.41
N TYR A 99 -16.93 5.82 -3.71
CA TYR A 99 -15.60 6.00 -4.27
C TYR A 99 -15.17 7.46 -4.22
N VAL A 100 -13.92 7.70 -3.85
CA VAL A 100 -13.34 9.03 -3.79
C VAL A 100 -13.24 9.65 -5.19
N LYS A 101 -13.18 10.99 -5.24
CA LYS A 101 -13.04 11.73 -6.50
C LYS A 101 -11.83 11.23 -7.29
N GLY A 102 -12.08 10.84 -8.54
CA GLY A 102 -11.04 10.36 -9.46
C GLY A 102 -10.76 8.86 -9.41
N ALA A 103 -11.41 8.08 -8.53
CA ALA A 103 -11.23 6.63 -8.47
C ALA A 103 -11.56 5.92 -9.80
N GLN A 104 -12.60 6.36 -10.53
CA GLN A 104 -12.95 5.81 -11.84
C GLN A 104 -11.88 6.05 -12.92
N LYS A 105 -11.11 7.14 -12.78
CA LYS A 105 -10.01 7.52 -13.68
C LYS A 105 -8.65 7.34 -13.00
N LEU A 106 -8.56 6.46 -11.99
CA LEU A 106 -7.37 6.27 -11.17
C LEU A 106 -6.17 5.90 -12.03
N ARG A 107 -5.04 6.54 -11.75
CA ARG A 107 -3.75 6.27 -12.37
C ARG A 107 -2.72 5.92 -11.30
N VAL A 108 -1.82 5.03 -11.67
CA VAL A 108 -0.68 4.60 -10.86
C VAL A 108 0.60 5.11 -11.52
N GLY A 109 1.38 5.87 -10.76
CA GLY A 109 2.57 6.58 -11.15
C GLY A 109 3.83 5.79 -10.80
N PHE A 110 4.67 5.61 -11.81
CA PHE A 110 5.94 4.90 -11.77
C PHE A 110 7.07 5.90 -11.96
N LEU A 111 7.96 6.01 -10.99
CA LEU A 111 9.09 6.93 -11.07
C LEU A 111 10.05 6.49 -12.18
N LYS A 112 10.41 7.40 -13.09
CA LYS A 112 11.34 7.18 -14.21
C LYS A 112 12.26 8.38 -14.43
N PRO A 113 13.48 8.18 -14.97
CA PRO A 113 14.32 9.30 -15.37
C PRO A 113 13.61 10.18 -16.40
N LYS A 114 13.77 11.49 -16.28
CA LYS A 114 13.44 12.41 -17.37
C LYS A 114 14.55 12.27 -18.41
N GLN A 115 14.24 11.68 -19.57
CA GLN A 115 15.16 11.77 -20.71
C GLN A 115 15.41 13.25 -21.02
N ARG A 116 16.69 13.58 -21.25
CA ARG A 116 17.10 14.90 -21.74
C ARG A 116 16.51 15.01 -23.15
N ASP A 117 15.66 16.01 -23.38
CA ASP A 117 15.29 16.35 -24.75
C ASP A 117 16.59 16.74 -25.46
N SER A 118 16.93 16.09 -26.56
CA SER A 118 18.09 16.47 -27.38
C SER A 118 17.94 17.94 -27.74
N PRO A 119 18.97 18.79 -27.53
CA PRO A 119 18.87 20.17 -27.97
C PRO A 119 18.73 20.17 -29.49
N ASN A 120 17.66 20.80 -29.98
CA ASN A 120 17.51 21.12 -31.39
C ASN A 120 18.74 21.94 -31.82
N PRO A 121 19.49 21.54 -32.86
CA PRO A 121 20.67 22.29 -33.30
C PRO A 121 20.37 23.69 -33.85
N ALA A 122 19.10 24.11 -33.90
CA ALA A 122 18.65 25.38 -34.47
C ALA A 122 18.54 26.55 -33.46
N SER A 123 18.85 26.39 -32.17
CA SER A 123 18.83 27.52 -31.20
C SER A 123 20.15 27.72 -30.44
N ALA A 124 21.28 27.32 -31.04
CA ALA A 124 22.61 27.60 -30.51
C ALA A 124 23.05 29.03 -30.86
N THR A 125 22.28 30.04 -30.45
CA THR A 125 22.76 31.42 -30.38
C THR A 125 22.37 31.99 -29.02
N ASN A 126 23.41 32.24 -28.21
CA ASN A 126 23.41 33.01 -26.96
C ASN A 126 22.77 32.34 -25.73
N ALA A 127 23.54 31.48 -25.06
CA ALA A 127 23.30 31.12 -23.66
C ALA A 127 24.62 30.97 -22.88
N SER A 128 25.49 31.98 -22.94
CA SER A 128 26.62 32.11 -22.01
C SER A 128 26.11 32.65 -20.66
N ASN A 129 25.45 31.78 -19.88
CA ASN A 129 25.28 31.82 -18.41
C ASN A 129 24.15 30.88 -17.93
N ALA A 130 24.12 29.64 -18.41
CA ALA A 130 23.25 28.61 -17.82
C ALA A 130 24.09 27.70 -16.93
N HIS A 131 23.92 27.82 -15.60
CA HIS A 131 24.36 26.78 -14.67
C HIS A 131 23.85 25.41 -15.16
N PRO A 132 24.70 24.37 -15.20
CA PRO A 132 24.27 23.04 -15.61
C PRO A 132 23.15 22.59 -14.68
N SER A 133 21.93 22.50 -15.21
CA SER A 133 20.80 21.94 -14.47
C SER A 133 21.11 20.47 -14.14
N PRO A 134 20.83 19.99 -12.91
CA PRO A 134 21.27 18.66 -12.51
C PRO A 134 20.61 17.58 -13.39
N PRO A 135 21.37 16.56 -13.85
CA PRO A 135 20.89 15.48 -14.71
C PRO A 135 19.91 14.48 -14.02
N ASP A 136 19.41 14.79 -12.83
CA ASP A 136 18.70 13.87 -11.93
C ASP A 136 17.21 14.14 -11.73
N LYS A 137 16.53 14.76 -12.69
CA LYS A 137 15.08 14.96 -12.56
C LYS A 137 14.31 13.67 -12.88
N MET A 138 13.75 13.04 -11.85
CA MET A 138 12.78 11.96 -11.98
C MET A 138 11.38 12.50 -12.31
N LYS A 139 10.57 11.72 -13.05
CA LYS A 139 9.17 12.00 -13.35
C LYS A 139 8.29 10.77 -13.18
N PHE A 140 7.00 10.95 -12.93
CA PHE A 140 6.04 9.85 -12.92
C PHE A 140 5.54 9.53 -14.33
N GLN A 141 5.74 8.29 -14.75
CA GLN A 141 4.97 7.70 -15.85
C GLN A 141 3.69 7.08 -15.28
N TRP A 142 2.54 7.42 -15.85
CA TRP A 142 1.24 6.98 -15.33
C TRP A 142 0.63 5.84 -16.15
N ILE A 143 0.14 4.81 -15.46
CA ILE A 143 -0.67 3.73 -16.04
C ILE A 143 -2.07 3.79 -15.41
N ARG A 144 -3.11 3.72 -16.23
CA ARG A 144 -4.50 3.75 -15.75
C ARG A 144 -4.89 2.41 -15.12
N ALA A 145 -5.65 2.46 -14.03
CA ALA A 145 -6.32 1.30 -13.46
C ALA A 145 -7.42 0.79 -14.41
N LYS A 146 -7.49 -0.53 -14.59
CA LYS A 146 -8.53 -1.25 -15.31
C LYS A 146 -9.72 -1.51 -14.39
N ARG A 147 -9.45 -2.00 -13.17
CA ARG A 147 -10.43 -2.19 -12.11
C ARG A 147 -9.80 -2.08 -10.74
N THR A 148 -10.63 -1.79 -9.75
CA THR A 148 -10.27 -1.64 -8.34
C THR A 148 -11.14 -2.58 -7.52
N HIS A 149 -10.54 -3.42 -6.68
CA HIS A 149 -11.21 -4.31 -5.74
C HIS A 149 -11.17 -3.74 -4.34
N VAL A 150 -12.33 -3.63 -3.68
CA VAL A 150 -12.49 -3.13 -2.31
C VAL A 150 -13.27 -4.16 -1.49
N PRO A 151 -12.77 -4.62 -0.34
CA PRO A 151 -13.46 -5.62 0.47
C PRO A 151 -14.78 -5.07 1.02
N LYS A 152 -15.82 -5.90 1.09
CA LYS A 152 -17.14 -5.49 1.63
C LYS A 152 -17.05 -4.98 3.07
N GLY A 153 -16.14 -5.55 3.87
CA GLY A 153 -15.93 -5.10 5.25
C GLY A 153 -15.51 -3.62 5.38
N TRP A 154 -14.96 -3.02 4.32
CA TRP A 154 -14.69 -1.58 4.25
C TRP A 154 -15.96 -0.76 3.94
N ILE A 155 -16.86 -1.31 3.12
CA ILE A 155 -18.07 -0.65 2.65
C ILE A 155 -19.17 -0.87 3.71
N LYS A 156 -19.21 0.00 4.73
CA LYS A 156 -20.23 -0.04 5.77
C LYS A 156 -21.40 0.87 5.40
N GLY A 157 -22.60 0.28 5.32
CA GLY A 157 -23.85 1.05 5.31
C GLY A 157 -24.10 1.64 6.70
N ASN A 158 -24.23 2.97 6.78
CA ASN A 158 -24.72 3.79 7.89
C ASN A 158 -24.08 3.63 9.30
N GLY A 159 -23.00 2.88 9.49
CA GLY A 159 -22.29 2.80 10.78
C GLY A 159 -21.07 3.72 10.82
N ASN A 160 -21.03 4.67 11.77
CA ASN A 160 -19.94 5.64 11.99
C ASN A 160 -18.58 5.03 12.40
N ASP A 161 -18.43 3.71 12.33
CA ASP A 161 -17.28 2.99 12.88
C ASP A 161 -16.62 2.17 11.76
N ILE A 162 -15.85 2.81 10.89
CA ILE A 162 -15.12 2.12 9.82
C ILE A 162 -13.98 1.34 10.47
N GLY A 163 -14.08 0.00 10.45
CA GLY A 163 -13.04 -0.87 10.99
C GLY A 163 -11.83 -0.84 10.09
N MET A 164 -10.70 -0.32 10.60
CA MET A 164 -9.44 -0.26 9.84
C MET A 164 -8.94 -1.65 9.40
N ASP A 165 -9.47 -2.72 9.97
CA ASP A 165 -9.20 -4.12 9.61
C ASP A 165 -9.36 -4.38 8.10
N TYR A 166 -10.22 -3.63 7.42
CA TYR A 166 -10.51 -3.78 5.99
C TYR A 166 -9.91 -2.68 5.11
N ASP A 167 -8.99 -1.87 5.64
CA ASP A 167 -8.38 -0.77 4.89
C ASP A 167 -7.28 -1.25 3.91
N TYR A 168 -7.66 -2.13 2.99
CA TYR A 168 -6.84 -2.60 1.89
C TYR A 168 -7.67 -2.70 0.61
N ALA A 169 -7.03 -2.43 -0.53
CA ALA A 169 -7.62 -2.55 -1.85
C ALA A 169 -6.57 -3.02 -2.85
N LEU A 170 -7.03 -3.64 -3.95
CA LEU A 170 -6.17 -4.07 -5.03
C LEU A 170 -6.55 -3.38 -6.33
N LEU A 171 -5.58 -2.82 -7.03
CA LEU A 171 -5.75 -2.22 -8.35
C LEU A 171 -5.20 -3.17 -9.42
N GLU A 172 -6.00 -3.51 -10.42
CA GLU A 172 -5.52 -4.11 -11.67
C GLU A 172 -5.22 -2.99 -12.67
N LEU A 173 -4.03 -2.99 -13.27
CA LEU A 173 -3.58 -2.02 -14.26
C LEU A 173 -3.99 -2.43 -15.68
N LYS A 174 -4.29 -1.45 -16.54
CA LYS A 174 -4.61 -1.71 -17.95
C LYS A 174 -3.45 -2.34 -18.74
N LYS A 175 -2.21 -2.12 -18.32
CA LYS A 175 -0.99 -2.62 -18.97
C LYS A 175 -0.01 -3.16 -17.93
N ALA A 176 0.78 -4.16 -18.31
CA ALA A 176 1.85 -4.68 -17.46
C ALA A 176 2.94 -3.62 -17.25
N HIS A 177 3.42 -3.49 -16.00
CA HIS A 177 4.40 -2.46 -15.64
C HIS A 177 5.85 -2.83 -15.94
N LYS A 178 6.14 -4.12 -16.22
CA LYS A 178 7.48 -4.64 -16.58
C LYS A 178 8.57 -4.30 -15.55
N ARG A 179 8.26 -4.41 -14.25
CA ARG A 179 9.19 -4.20 -13.12
C ARG A 179 9.17 -5.42 -12.23
N ARG A 180 10.20 -5.60 -11.41
CA ARG A 180 10.12 -6.56 -10.30
C ARG A 180 9.04 -6.08 -9.32
N HIS A 181 8.15 -6.99 -8.93
CA HIS A 181 7.15 -6.76 -7.91
C HIS A 181 7.51 -7.54 -6.64
N MET A 182 6.95 -7.13 -5.50
CA MET A 182 7.11 -7.87 -4.26
C MET A 182 6.21 -9.11 -4.27
N LYS A 183 6.58 -10.11 -3.48
CA LYS A 183 5.68 -11.23 -3.17
C LYS A 183 4.77 -10.84 -2.01
N LEU A 184 3.57 -11.40 -1.98
CA LEU A 184 2.70 -11.34 -0.82
C LEU A 184 3.12 -12.42 0.19
N GLY A 185 2.93 -12.17 1.49
CA GLY A 185 3.12 -13.16 2.54
C GLY A 185 2.17 -12.95 3.71
N VAL A 186 1.86 -14.03 4.41
CA VAL A 186 1.09 -13.95 5.65
C VAL A 186 1.93 -13.27 6.74
N SER A 187 1.35 -12.29 7.42
CA SER A 187 1.98 -11.53 8.49
C SER A 187 2.26 -12.42 9.70
N PRO A 188 3.52 -12.67 10.07
CA PRO A 188 3.82 -13.37 11.31
C PRO A 188 3.46 -12.49 12.52
N PRO A 189 3.35 -13.06 13.73
CA PRO A 189 3.30 -12.28 14.97
C PRO A 189 4.47 -11.28 15.04
N ALA A 190 4.25 -10.09 15.62
CA ALA A 190 5.25 -9.02 15.62
C ALA A 190 6.55 -9.44 16.33
N LYS A 191 6.41 -10.27 17.37
CA LYS A 191 7.54 -10.88 18.10
C LYS A 191 8.38 -11.84 17.25
N GLN A 192 7.81 -12.42 16.20
CA GLN A 192 8.48 -13.37 15.29
C GLN A 192 9.06 -12.70 14.04
N LEU A 193 8.85 -11.39 13.85
CA LEU A 193 9.48 -10.66 12.76
C LEU A 193 11.01 -10.60 12.98
N PRO A 194 11.83 -10.77 11.93
CA PRO A 194 13.28 -10.65 12.05
C PRO A 194 13.70 -9.29 12.60
N GLY A 195 14.41 -9.31 13.73
CA GLY A 195 14.80 -8.11 14.47
C GLY A 195 13.61 -7.28 14.98
N ARG A 196 12.40 -7.86 15.01
CA ARG A 196 11.12 -7.19 15.28
C ARG A 196 10.92 -5.93 14.43
N ARG A 197 11.42 -5.93 13.19
CA ARG A 197 11.41 -4.75 12.33
C ARG A 197 10.55 -4.95 11.09
N VAL A 198 9.92 -3.86 10.69
CA VAL A 198 9.21 -3.73 9.41
C VAL A 198 9.79 -2.59 8.60
N GLN A 199 9.56 -2.63 7.30
CA GLN A 199 10.08 -1.68 6.34
C GLN A 199 9.01 -1.31 5.33
N PHE A 200 9.01 -0.07 4.86
CA PHE A 200 8.24 0.31 3.68
C PHE A 200 8.81 1.54 2.99
N SER A 201 8.43 1.68 1.72
CA SER A 201 8.72 2.85 0.91
C SER A 201 7.41 3.42 0.37
N GLY A 202 7.33 4.74 0.30
CA GLY A 202 6.12 5.46 -0.07
C GLY A 202 6.42 6.91 -0.44
N TYR A 203 5.39 7.63 -0.87
CA TYR A 203 5.47 9.00 -1.34
C TYR A 203 4.68 9.94 -0.42
N ASP A 204 5.36 10.40 0.61
CA ASP A 204 4.87 11.37 1.58
C ASP A 204 4.63 12.74 0.92
N ASN A 205 3.56 13.43 1.32
CA ASN A 205 3.15 14.70 0.70
C ASN A 205 4.06 15.87 1.07
N ASP A 206 4.78 15.80 2.19
CA ASP A 206 5.76 16.81 2.60
C ASP A 206 7.08 16.71 1.82
N ARG A 207 7.30 15.63 1.06
CA ARG A 207 8.47 15.42 0.19
C ARG A 207 8.05 15.10 -1.25
N PRO A 208 7.42 16.06 -1.97
CA PRO A 208 6.82 15.80 -3.27
C PRO A 208 7.84 15.30 -4.30
N GLY A 209 7.48 14.22 -5.00
CA GLY A 209 8.33 13.61 -6.03
C GLY A 209 9.49 12.76 -5.50
N GLN A 210 9.72 12.74 -4.19
CA GLN A 210 10.75 11.90 -3.58
C GLN A 210 10.15 10.58 -3.09
N LEU A 211 10.88 9.49 -3.32
CA LEU A 211 10.56 8.22 -2.67
C LEU A 211 11.20 8.22 -1.28
N VAL A 212 10.37 7.99 -0.26
CA VAL A 212 10.79 7.99 1.13
C VAL A 212 10.80 6.56 1.64
N TYR A 213 11.90 6.14 2.27
CA TYR A 213 12.09 4.83 2.88
C TYR A 213 12.15 4.95 4.39
N ARG A 214 11.64 3.93 5.08
CA ARG A 214 11.75 3.80 6.52
C ARG A 214 11.77 2.35 6.96
N PHE A 215 12.35 2.16 8.13
CA PHE A 215 12.31 0.91 8.88
C PHE A 215 12.12 1.23 10.35
N CYS A 216 11.24 0.51 11.04
CA CYS A 216 10.96 0.73 12.45
C CYS A 216 10.72 -0.61 13.14
N ARG A 217 10.64 -0.58 14.47
CA ARG A 217 10.20 -1.74 15.24
C ARG A 217 8.69 -1.91 15.08
N ALA A 218 8.26 -3.14 14.84
CA ALA A 218 6.88 -3.54 15.01
C ALA A 218 6.57 -3.53 16.51
N GLY A 219 5.47 -2.86 16.86
CA GLY A 219 4.97 -2.76 18.22
C GLY A 219 4.06 -3.94 18.56
N GLU A 220 2.90 -3.63 19.09
CA GLU A 220 1.84 -4.57 19.40
C GLU A 220 1.00 -4.90 18.15
N GLU A 221 0.16 -5.91 18.26
CA GLU A 221 -0.70 -6.37 17.18
C GLU A 221 -2.08 -6.79 17.69
N THR A 222 -3.10 -6.58 16.85
CA THR A 222 -4.37 -7.33 16.92
C THR A 222 -4.34 -8.42 15.85
N PRO A 223 -5.36 -9.30 15.73
CA PRO A 223 -5.43 -10.25 14.62
C PRO A 223 -5.29 -9.59 13.24
N ASP A 224 -5.85 -8.40 13.07
CA ASP A 224 -5.96 -7.71 11.78
C ASP A 224 -5.07 -6.48 11.62
N LEU A 225 -4.54 -5.92 12.71
CA LEU A 225 -3.75 -4.68 12.70
C LEU A 225 -2.38 -4.87 13.33
N LEU A 226 -1.39 -4.17 12.77
CA LEU A 226 -0.04 -4.06 13.29
C LEU A 226 0.21 -2.60 13.67
N TYR A 227 0.49 -2.37 14.96
CA TYR A 227 0.87 -1.07 15.48
C TYR A 227 2.37 -0.89 15.36
N GLN A 228 2.79 0.31 14.95
CA GLN A 228 4.19 0.61 14.73
C GLN A 228 4.46 2.11 14.86
N HIS A 229 5.74 2.43 15.07
CA HIS A 229 6.24 3.80 15.18
C HIS A 229 7.14 4.18 13.98
N CYS A 230 6.80 3.70 12.79
CA CYS A 230 7.44 4.15 11.55
C CYS A 230 6.87 5.52 11.20
N ASP A 231 7.74 6.51 11.19
CA ASP A 231 7.38 7.86 10.79
C ASP A 231 6.78 7.91 9.39
N ALA A 232 5.67 8.62 9.29
CA ALA A 232 4.96 8.82 8.05
C ALA A 232 4.38 10.23 7.99
N GLN A 233 3.89 10.59 6.81
CA GLN A 233 3.05 11.74 6.59
C GLN A 233 1.92 11.34 5.63
N PRO A 234 0.83 12.14 5.54
CA PRO A 234 -0.19 11.96 4.52
C PRO A 234 0.43 11.72 3.14
N GLY A 235 -0.14 10.77 2.40
CA GLY A 235 0.38 10.31 1.11
C GLY A 235 1.18 9.01 1.19
N ALA A 236 1.75 8.66 2.35
CA ALA A 236 2.34 7.34 2.59
C ALA A 236 1.29 6.22 2.70
N SER A 237 0.02 6.55 2.99
CA SER A 237 -1.13 5.64 2.99
C SER A 237 -1.17 4.73 1.76
N GLY A 238 -1.41 3.44 1.99
CA GLY A 238 -1.40 2.39 0.99
C GLY A 238 -0.04 1.78 0.68
N SER A 239 1.06 2.30 1.23
CA SER A 239 2.38 1.67 1.08
C SER A 239 2.37 0.24 1.66
N GLY A 240 2.87 -0.73 0.90
CA GLY A 240 3.02 -2.09 1.38
C GLY A 240 4.15 -2.21 2.40
N ILE A 241 3.80 -2.65 3.62
CA ILE A 241 4.76 -3.00 4.66
C ILE A 241 5.34 -4.38 4.39
N TYR A 242 6.66 -4.48 4.36
CA TYR A 242 7.36 -5.71 4.06
C TYR A 242 8.41 -6.08 5.10
N ALA A 243 8.67 -7.37 5.20
CA ALA A 243 9.74 -7.96 6.00
C ALA A 243 10.49 -9.01 5.18
N ARG A 244 11.72 -9.33 5.59
CA ARG A 244 12.46 -10.48 5.05
C ARG A 244 11.91 -11.74 5.73
N MET A 245 11.54 -12.74 4.95
CA MET A 245 11.04 -14.02 5.44
C MET A 245 11.87 -15.13 4.82
N TRP A 246 12.17 -16.16 5.62
CA TRP A 246 12.89 -17.33 5.15
C TRP A 246 11.95 -18.20 4.32
N ASP A 247 12.24 -18.34 3.03
CA ASP A 247 11.56 -19.31 2.17
C ASP A 247 12.25 -20.67 2.35
N ARG A 248 11.60 -21.59 3.06
CA ARG A 248 12.14 -22.94 3.32
C ARG A 248 12.33 -23.75 2.04
N ARG A 249 11.46 -23.60 1.04
CA ARG A 249 11.50 -24.37 -0.21
C ARG A 249 12.64 -23.91 -1.09
N ARG A 250 12.82 -22.60 -1.20
CA ARG A 250 13.90 -21.98 -2.00
C ARG A 250 15.19 -21.77 -1.23
N ARG A 251 15.21 -22.14 0.06
CA ARG A 251 16.32 -21.99 1.00
C ARG A 251 16.97 -20.61 0.94
N ARG A 252 16.15 -19.56 0.86
CA ARG A 252 16.63 -18.18 0.75
C ARG A 252 15.73 -17.18 1.45
N TRP A 253 16.31 -16.06 1.85
CA TRP A 253 15.55 -14.93 2.36
C TRP A 253 14.87 -14.18 1.23
N GLU A 254 13.56 -13.96 1.33
CA GLU A 254 12.79 -13.17 0.38
C GLU A 254 12.06 -12.03 1.08
N ARG A 255 11.93 -10.88 0.41
CA ARG A 255 11.11 -9.78 0.91
C ARG A 255 9.66 -10.03 0.50
N LYS A 256 8.78 -10.11 1.49
CA LYS A 256 7.34 -10.27 1.30
C LYS A 256 6.59 -9.09 1.90
N VAL A 257 5.59 -8.59 1.19
CA VAL A 257 4.60 -7.65 1.73
C VAL A 257 3.69 -8.41 2.68
N ILE A 258 3.65 -7.96 3.93
CA ILE A 258 2.93 -8.58 5.04
C ILE A 258 1.86 -7.66 5.63
N GLY A 259 1.73 -6.44 5.10
CA GLY A 259 0.71 -5.49 5.52
C GLY A 259 0.58 -4.30 4.59
N VAL A 260 -0.45 -3.49 4.82
CA VAL A 260 -0.72 -2.23 4.13
C VAL A 260 -0.75 -1.11 5.15
N PHE A 261 0.10 -0.09 4.98
CA PHE A 261 0.09 1.08 5.84
C PHE A 261 -1.22 1.86 5.65
N SER A 262 -2.02 1.98 6.71
CA SER A 262 -3.34 2.60 6.69
C SER A 262 -3.25 4.06 7.13
N GLY A 263 -2.67 4.32 8.30
CA GLY A 263 -2.63 5.67 8.82
C GLY A 263 -2.27 5.72 10.30
N HIS A 264 -2.88 6.65 11.02
CA HIS A 264 -2.67 6.86 12.46
C HIS A 264 -3.96 6.57 13.22
N GLN A 265 -3.81 6.00 14.40
CA GLN A 265 -4.91 5.73 15.32
C GLN A 265 -4.53 6.11 16.74
N TRP A 266 -5.54 6.52 17.49
CA TRP A 266 -5.49 6.71 18.93
C TRP A 266 -5.99 5.44 19.59
N VAL A 267 -5.20 4.86 20.48
CA VAL A 267 -5.58 3.69 21.26
C VAL A 267 -5.53 4.09 22.73
N ASP A 268 -6.64 3.88 23.44
CA ASP A 268 -6.66 4.05 24.90
C ASP A 268 -6.02 2.84 25.55
N ARG A 269 -5.00 3.08 26.38
CA ARG A 269 -4.32 2.06 27.17
C ARG A 269 -4.30 2.51 28.63
N ASP A 270 -5.00 1.76 29.48
CA ASP A 270 -5.02 1.98 30.93
C ASP A 270 -5.35 3.44 31.33
N GLY A 271 -6.19 4.12 30.53
CA GLY A 271 -6.58 5.53 30.72
C GLY A 271 -5.63 6.55 30.07
N ALA A 272 -4.59 6.10 29.37
CA ALA A 272 -3.66 6.95 28.61
C ALA A 272 -3.83 6.74 27.10
N LEU A 273 -4.18 7.81 26.39
CA LEU A 273 -4.22 7.84 24.92
C LEU A 273 -2.82 7.73 24.35
N GLN A 274 -2.54 6.64 23.64
CA GLN A 274 -1.28 6.43 22.94
C GLN A 274 -1.47 6.48 21.42
N GLU A 275 -0.57 7.21 20.76
CA GLU A 275 -0.57 7.38 19.31
C GLU A 275 0.21 6.26 18.64
N PHE A 276 -0.40 5.64 17.63
CA PHE A 276 0.26 4.64 16.80
C PHE A 276 0.03 4.90 15.32
N ASN A 277 1.03 4.60 14.50
CA ASN A 277 0.78 4.35 13.11
C ASN A 277 0.34 2.88 12.94
N VAL A 278 -0.65 2.67 12.09
CA VAL A 278 -1.36 1.40 11.96
C VAL A 278 -1.22 0.87 10.54
N ALA A 279 -1.02 -0.44 10.45
CA ALA A 279 -1.07 -1.16 9.20
C ALA A 279 -2.03 -2.34 9.29
N VAL A 280 -2.78 -2.54 8.20
CA VAL A 280 -3.59 -3.74 8.04
C VAL A 280 -2.69 -4.92 7.77
N ARG A 281 -2.74 -5.94 8.63
CA ARG A 281 -1.99 -7.19 8.47
C ARG A 281 -2.56 -8.00 7.32
N VAL A 282 -1.68 -8.63 6.54
CA VAL A 282 -2.06 -9.70 5.61
C VAL A 282 -2.27 -10.97 6.42
N THR A 283 -3.49 -11.20 6.89
CA THR A 283 -3.91 -12.45 7.55
C THR A 283 -4.08 -13.57 6.51
N PRO A 284 -4.20 -14.85 6.91
CA PRO A 284 -4.44 -15.94 5.96
C PRO A 284 -5.67 -15.71 5.06
N LEU A 285 -6.76 -15.17 5.61
CA LEU A 285 -7.97 -14.86 4.84
C LEU A 285 -7.75 -13.72 3.84
N LYS A 286 -7.10 -12.64 4.28
CA LYS A 286 -6.75 -11.51 3.40
C LYS A 286 -5.76 -11.94 2.33
N TYR A 287 -4.81 -12.79 2.66
CA TYR A 287 -3.87 -13.39 1.71
C TYR A 287 -4.62 -14.13 0.60
N ALA A 288 -5.53 -15.03 0.96
CA ALA A 288 -6.32 -15.80 0.01
C ALA A 288 -7.15 -14.89 -0.90
N GLN A 289 -7.81 -13.87 -0.34
CA GLN A 289 -8.61 -12.91 -1.12
C GLN A 289 -7.75 -12.09 -2.08
N ILE A 290 -6.65 -11.50 -1.60
CA ILE A 290 -5.74 -10.70 -2.44
C ILE A 290 -5.12 -11.58 -3.53
N CYS A 291 -4.69 -12.79 -3.18
CA CYS A 291 -4.14 -13.73 -4.14
C CYS A 291 -5.17 -14.12 -5.22
N TYR A 292 -6.43 -14.37 -4.84
CA TYR A 292 -7.50 -14.62 -5.79
C TYR A 292 -7.69 -13.44 -6.75
N TRP A 293 -7.68 -12.20 -6.25
CA TRP A 293 -7.76 -11.02 -7.13
C TRP A 293 -6.57 -10.90 -8.10
N ILE A 294 -5.39 -11.38 -7.72
CA ILE A 294 -4.17 -11.39 -8.56
C ILE A 294 -4.19 -12.53 -9.58
N LYS A 295 -4.59 -13.74 -9.17
CA LYS A 295 -4.46 -14.98 -9.94
C LYS A 295 -5.72 -15.36 -10.70
N GLY A 296 -6.87 -14.89 -10.24
CA GLY A 296 -8.20 -15.29 -10.72
C GLY A 296 -8.65 -16.68 -10.24
N ASN A 297 -7.87 -17.36 -9.39
CA ASN A 297 -8.18 -18.69 -8.86
C ASN A 297 -7.55 -18.90 -7.47
N TYR A 298 -8.11 -19.82 -6.67
CA TYR A 298 -7.61 -20.15 -5.33
C TYR A 298 -6.57 -21.28 -5.30
N VAL A 299 -6.44 -22.07 -6.37
CA VAL A 299 -5.50 -23.20 -6.44
C VAL A 299 -4.05 -22.69 -6.33
N ASP A 300 -3.77 -21.56 -6.96
CA ASP A 300 -2.48 -20.89 -6.93
C ASP A 300 -2.20 -20.13 -5.62
N CYS A 301 -3.15 -20.13 -4.68
CA CYS A 301 -3.10 -19.35 -3.44
C CYS A 301 -2.81 -20.18 -2.19
N ARG A 302 -2.41 -21.45 -2.37
CA ARG A 302 -2.12 -22.39 -1.26
C ARG A 302 -0.82 -22.09 -0.51
N GLU A 303 0.00 -21.16 -1.00
CA GLU A 303 1.34 -20.87 -0.49
C GLU A 303 1.45 -19.43 0.03
N GLY A 304 1.05 -19.20 1.29
CA GLY A 304 1.17 -17.91 2.00
C GLY A 304 2.46 -17.75 2.81
#